data_AF-A0A0F3ILM9-F1
#
_entry.id   AF-A0A0F3ILM9-F1
#
_cell.length_a   1.000
_cell.length_b   1.000
_cell.length_c   1.000
_cell.angle_alpha   90.00
_cell.angle_beta   90.00
_cell.angle_gamma   90.00
#
_symmetry.space_group_name_H-M   'P 1'
#
loop_
_entity.id
_entity.type
_entity.pdbx_description
1 polymer ?
#
loop_
_entity_poly.entity_id
_entity_poly.type
_entity_poly.pdbx_seq_one_letter_code
_entity_poly.pdbx_strand_id
1 'polypeptide(L)'
;MQQRLGDTTLTDEAALIEFAKLNPQDYLVLQPQLNALVNKVFYNELKLAGTASASDATAGNERGFEAIETLFPGTDWKGDISLFFSQIQTWQGGDINLLVPGGGVNAGLAVSSFLSKDASNLGIVVKASGDINAFVNDDFVVNQSRVFALGGGDILLWSSEGDIDAGRGAKSAISAPAPTVSFDEFGNLVITPSAVVSGSGIRTSATVGNTAGDVFLFAPKGVVNAGEAGIGGNNVTISAVSVLGANNIQVGGVSTGVPAASAGSLAAGLGNVSNLNASVNQVAQASADMSKDTQDDNADKSAKLGVISVDYLGSGDADTKKNKPKS
;
A
#
# COMPACT_ATOMS: atom_id res chain seq x y z
N MET A 1 10.42 22.39 -22.16
CA MET A 1 10.39 23.48 -23.16
C MET A 1 11.18 23.16 -24.43
N GLN A 2 12.41 22.65 -24.33
CA GLN A 2 13.21 22.23 -25.50
C GLN A 2 12.43 21.35 -26.50
N GLN A 3 11.79 20.28 -26.02
CA GLN A 3 10.97 19.38 -26.87
C GLN A 3 9.77 20.08 -27.52
N ARG A 4 9.13 21.02 -26.81
CA ARG A 4 7.96 21.75 -27.29
C ARG A 4 8.32 22.79 -28.34
N LEU A 5 9.44 23.49 -28.15
CA LEU A 5 9.94 24.51 -29.05
C LEU A 5 10.77 23.92 -30.21
N GLY A 6 11.13 22.63 -30.13
CA GLY A 6 12.01 21.98 -31.09
C GLY A 6 13.46 22.49 -31.02
N ASP A 7 13.84 23.13 -29.91
CA ASP A 7 15.15 23.73 -29.72
C ASP A 7 15.92 22.99 -28.61
N THR A 8 16.89 22.18 -28.99
CA THR A 8 17.74 21.42 -28.07
C THR A 8 18.89 22.25 -27.48
N THR A 9 19.06 23.50 -27.90
CA THR A 9 20.12 24.41 -27.44
C THR A 9 19.65 25.38 -26.37
N LEU A 10 18.35 25.37 -26.06
CA LEU A 10 17.74 26.20 -25.04
C LEU A 10 18.39 25.95 -23.67
N THR A 11 18.96 26.99 -23.05
CA THR A 11 19.49 26.90 -21.69
C THR A 11 18.36 26.76 -20.67
N ASP A 12 18.64 26.27 -19.47
CA ASP A 12 17.63 26.11 -18.41
C ASP A 12 16.96 27.44 -18.05
N GLU A 13 17.73 28.53 -18.00
CA GLU A 13 17.22 29.87 -17.72
C GLU A 13 16.28 30.37 -18.83
N ALA A 14 16.65 30.17 -20.09
CA ALA A 14 15.79 30.48 -21.23
C ALA A 14 14.55 29.58 -21.26
N ALA A 15 14.67 28.31 -20.89
CA ALA A 15 13.56 27.37 -20.78
C ALA A 15 12.54 27.80 -19.72
N LEU A 16 13.00 28.32 -18.59
CA LEU A 16 12.14 28.83 -17.53
C LEU A 16 11.38 30.09 -17.99
N ILE A 17 12.06 31.00 -18.67
CA ILE A 17 11.45 32.21 -19.24
C ILE A 17 10.35 31.84 -20.24
N GLU A 18 10.61 30.87 -21.12
CA GLU A 18 9.61 30.40 -22.09
C GLU A 18 8.47 29.63 -21.41
N PHE A 19 8.77 28.87 -20.35
CA PHE A 19 7.75 28.19 -19.56
C PHE A 19 6.80 29.19 -18.86
N ALA A 20 7.32 30.31 -18.37
CA ALA A 20 6.52 31.36 -17.73
C ALA A 20 5.58 32.09 -18.70
N LYS A 21 5.80 31.96 -20.02
CA LYS A 21 4.95 32.55 -21.07
C LYS A 21 3.84 31.62 -21.55
N LEU A 22 3.75 30.40 -21.02
CA LEU A 22 2.75 29.44 -21.47
C LEU A 22 1.34 29.93 -21.14
N ASN A 23 0.41 29.72 -22.09
CA ASN A 23 -0.99 30.05 -21.89
C ASN A 23 -1.73 28.86 -21.24
N PRO A 24 -2.92 29.05 -20.62
CA PRO A 24 -3.67 27.97 -19.97
C PRO A 24 -3.92 26.72 -20.85
N GLN A 25 -4.11 26.90 -22.16
CA GLN A 25 -4.30 25.77 -23.10
C GLN A 25 -3.02 24.94 -23.28
N ASP A 26 -1.86 25.59 -23.17
CA ASP A 26 -0.56 24.94 -23.28
C ASP A 26 -0.24 24.10 -22.06
N TYR A 27 -0.71 24.54 -20.89
CA TYR A 27 -0.60 23.80 -19.65
C TYR A 27 -1.37 22.49 -19.70
N LEU A 28 -2.58 22.44 -20.28
CA LEU A 28 -3.37 21.21 -20.35
C LEU A 28 -2.64 20.05 -21.02
N VAL A 29 -1.86 20.34 -22.07
CA VAL A 29 -1.09 19.33 -22.81
C VAL A 29 0.15 18.88 -22.03
N LEU A 30 0.78 19.80 -21.30
CA LEU A 30 2.01 19.54 -20.53
C LEU A 30 1.74 19.03 -19.11
N GLN A 31 0.52 19.21 -18.59
CA GLN A 31 0.16 18.96 -17.20
C GLN A 31 0.54 17.55 -16.75
N PRO A 32 0.29 16.46 -17.51
CA PRO A 32 0.65 15.12 -17.06
C PRO A 32 2.17 14.95 -16.88
N GLN A 33 2.96 15.53 -17.78
CA GLN A 33 4.43 15.48 -17.73
C GLN A 33 4.97 16.34 -16.59
N LEU A 34 4.39 17.53 -16.41
CA LEU A 34 4.75 18.44 -15.33
C LEU A 34 4.43 17.81 -13.96
N ASN A 35 3.24 17.24 -13.80
CA ASN A 35 2.84 16.56 -12.58
C ASN A 35 3.78 15.39 -12.25
N ALA A 36 4.17 14.59 -13.24
CA ALA A 36 5.10 13.50 -13.02
C ALA A 36 6.46 13.98 -12.48
N LEU A 37 6.94 15.13 -12.94
CA LEU A 37 8.18 15.73 -12.46
C LEU A 37 8.02 16.39 -11.08
N VAL A 38 6.99 17.26 -10.94
CA VAL A 38 6.73 18.03 -9.72
C VAL A 38 6.43 17.12 -8.55
N ASN A 39 5.61 16.07 -8.73
CA ASN A 39 5.30 15.13 -7.66
C ASN A 39 6.56 14.42 -7.15
N LYS A 40 7.45 14.01 -8.06
CA LYS A 40 8.71 13.36 -7.67
C LYS A 40 9.59 14.28 -6.82
N VAL A 41 9.71 15.55 -7.20
CA VAL A 41 10.46 16.54 -6.43
C VAL A 41 9.77 16.78 -5.08
N PHE A 42 8.47 17.04 -5.10
CA PHE A 42 7.67 17.31 -3.90
C PHE A 42 7.79 16.19 -2.85
N TYR A 43 7.56 14.94 -3.23
CA TYR A 43 7.67 13.82 -2.29
C TYR A 43 9.10 13.56 -1.84
N ASN A 44 10.10 13.84 -2.68
CA ASN A 44 11.50 13.77 -2.25
C ASN A 44 11.81 14.82 -1.17
N GLU A 45 11.27 16.04 -1.28
CA GLU A 45 11.42 17.07 -0.25
C GLU A 45 10.78 16.65 1.08
N LEU A 46 9.57 16.09 1.03
CA LEU A 46 8.90 15.53 2.22
C LEU A 46 9.71 14.38 2.82
N LYS A 47 10.23 13.47 1.99
CA LYS A 47 11.05 12.34 2.43
C LYS A 47 12.32 12.80 3.13
N LEU A 48 13.02 13.77 2.56
CA LEU A 48 14.25 14.33 3.14
C LEU A 48 13.97 15.05 4.46
N ALA A 49 12.94 15.88 4.52
CA ALA A 49 12.55 16.59 5.74
C ALA A 49 12.17 15.60 6.86
N GLY A 50 11.27 14.66 6.56
CA GLY A 50 10.81 13.68 7.54
C GLY A 50 11.92 12.75 8.02
N THR A 51 12.83 12.31 7.13
CA THR A 51 13.96 11.45 7.50
C THR A 51 14.98 12.18 8.36
N ALA A 52 15.25 13.45 8.06
CA ALA A 52 16.10 14.28 8.91
C ALA A 52 15.49 14.44 10.31
N SER A 53 14.20 14.78 10.38
CA SER A 53 13.46 14.90 11.64
C SER A 53 13.39 13.60 12.44
N ALA A 54 13.24 12.45 11.78
CA ALA A 54 13.24 11.13 12.42
C ALA A 54 14.60 10.77 13.04
N SER A 55 15.69 11.24 12.42
CA SER A 55 17.06 10.98 12.88
C SER A 55 17.49 11.97 13.97
N ASP A 56 17.06 13.24 13.84
CA ASP A 56 17.34 14.32 14.77
C ASP A 56 16.10 15.22 14.87
N ALA A 57 15.45 15.19 16.03
CA ALA A 57 14.26 16.00 16.29
C ALA A 57 14.53 17.52 16.15
N THR A 58 15.78 17.98 16.30
CA THR A 58 16.15 19.38 16.16
C THR A 58 16.24 19.85 14.70
N ALA A 59 16.39 18.93 13.75
CA ALA A 59 16.39 19.25 12.32
C ALA A 59 15.02 19.74 11.84
N GLY A 60 13.95 19.36 12.55
CA GLY A 60 12.59 19.79 12.26
C GLY A 60 12.09 19.37 10.88
N ASN A 61 10.92 19.91 10.50
CA ASN A 61 10.22 19.57 9.26
C ASN A 61 10.01 20.80 8.35
N GLU A 62 10.71 21.91 8.62
CA GLU A 62 10.54 23.20 7.95
C GLU A 62 10.62 23.07 6.42
N ARG A 63 11.65 22.36 5.92
CA ARG A 63 11.82 22.08 4.50
C ARG A 63 10.60 21.40 3.85
N GLY A 64 9.95 20.48 4.58
CA GLY A 64 8.75 19.80 4.09
C GLY A 64 7.55 20.76 4.04
N PHE A 65 7.36 21.57 5.08
CA PHE A 65 6.32 22.60 5.12
C PHE A 65 6.52 23.68 4.06
N GLU A 66 7.75 24.11 3.78
CA GLU A 66 8.06 25.04 2.69
C GLU A 66 7.71 24.46 1.32
N ALA A 67 7.99 23.19 1.08
CA ALA A 67 7.61 22.51 -0.16
C ALA A 67 6.07 22.43 -0.31
N ILE A 68 5.36 22.20 0.79
CA ILE A 68 3.88 22.19 0.84
C ILE A 68 3.32 23.57 0.52
N GLU A 69 3.77 24.62 1.20
CA GLU A 69 3.30 25.99 0.96
C GLU A 69 3.64 26.45 -0.47
N THR A 70 4.76 26.01 -1.03
CA THR A 70 5.15 26.32 -2.41
C THR A 70 4.20 25.68 -3.44
N LEU A 71 3.81 24.42 -3.22
CA LEU A 71 2.96 23.69 -4.17
C LEU A 71 1.46 23.98 -3.96
N PHE A 72 1.05 24.19 -2.71
CA PHE A 72 -0.33 24.40 -2.29
C PHE A 72 -0.43 25.66 -1.40
N PRO A 73 -0.22 26.85 -1.96
CA PRO A 73 -0.22 28.08 -1.18
C PRO A 73 -1.59 28.34 -0.54
N GLY A 74 -1.59 28.86 0.68
CA GLY A 74 -2.80 29.20 1.44
C GLY A 74 -3.46 28.01 2.14
N THR A 75 -4.55 28.30 2.86
CA THR A 75 -5.21 27.36 3.79
C THR A 75 -6.66 27.03 3.44
N ASP A 76 -7.14 27.56 2.31
CA ASP A 76 -8.52 27.42 1.85
C ASP A 76 -8.78 26.10 1.12
N TRP A 77 -7.78 25.22 1.02
CA TRP A 77 -7.95 23.89 0.47
C TRP A 77 -8.99 23.10 1.28
N LYS A 78 -9.87 22.40 0.55
CA LYS A 78 -10.92 21.54 1.10
C LYS A 78 -11.04 20.28 0.26
N GLY A 79 -11.33 19.17 0.93
CA GLY A 79 -11.69 17.91 0.28
C GLY A 79 -10.92 16.74 0.87
N ASP A 80 -11.62 15.61 0.98
CA ASP A 80 -11.08 14.36 1.49
C ASP A 80 -11.09 13.30 0.39
N ILE A 81 -10.18 12.32 0.50
CA ILE A 81 -10.27 11.09 -0.28
C ILE A 81 -10.83 10.00 0.62
N SER A 82 -12.00 9.49 0.29
CA SER A 82 -12.58 8.35 1.01
C SER A 82 -12.78 7.15 0.09
N LEU A 83 -12.21 6.02 0.48
CA LEU A 83 -12.26 4.75 -0.23
C LEU A 83 -13.21 3.74 0.44
N PHE A 84 -14.33 4.21 1.00
CA PHE A 84 -15.39 3.31 1.49
C PHE A 84 -15.79 2.33 0.37
N PHE A 85 -15.60 1.03 0.60
CA PHE A 85 -15.84 -0.01 -0.39
C PHE A 85 -15.18 0.21 -1.76
N SER A 86 -14.06 0.94 -1.80
CA SER A 86 -13.38 1.33 -3.04
C SER A 86 -11.90 0.98 -2.98
N GLN A 87 -11.23 1.09 -4.12
CA GLN A 87 -9.81 0.76 -4.26
C GLN A 87 -9.11 1.66 -5.26
N ILE A 88 -7.81 1.86 -5.03
CA ILE A 88 -6.88 2.45 -5.99
C ILE A 88 -5.78 1.41 -6.20
N GLN A 89 -5.63 0.90 -7.42
CA GLN A 89 -4.66 -0.16 -7.68
C GLN A 89 -3.91 0.06 -8.98
N THR A 90 -2.62 -0.29 -8.97
CA THR A 90 -1.80 -0.44 -10.18
C THR A 90 -1.40 -1.91 -10.35
N TRP A 91 -1.50 -2.42 -11.56
CA TRP A 91 -1.30 -3.85 -11.86
C TRP A 91 0.02 -4.14 -12.58
N GLN A 92 0.36 -3.31 -13.57
CA GLN A 92 1.57 -3.45 -14.38
C GLN A 92 2.61 -2.39 -14.01
N GLY A 93 2.65 -2.07 -12.72
CA GLY A 93 3.51 -1.07 -12.13
C GLY A 93 2.95 0.34 -12.22
N GLY A 94 3.76 1.31 -11.81
CA GLY A 94 3.38 2.71 -11.71
C GLY A 94 2.99 3.09 -10.29
N ASP A 95 3.35 4.33 -9.96
CA ASP A 95 3.21 4.88 -8.62
C ASP A 95 1.77 5.33 -8.36
N ILE A 96 1.36 5.28 -7.09
CA ILE A 96 0.14 5.92 -6.61
C ILE A 96 0.55 7.16 -5.83
N ASN A 97 0.13 8.34 -6.28
CA ASN A 97 0.43 9.62 -5.66
C ASN A 97 -0.88 10.31 -5.22
N LEU A 98 -1.08 10.51 -3.92
CA LEU A 98 -2.29 11.12 -3.35
C LEU A 98 -1.97 12.48 -2.73
N LEU A 99 -2.57 13.56 -3.25
CA LEU A 99 -2.33 14.93 -2.79
C LEU A 99 -3.63 15.50 -2.22
N VAL A 100 -3.69 15.70 -0.90
CA VAL A 100 -4.88 16.18 -0.18
C VAL A 100 -4.50 17.36 0.74
N PRO A 101 -4.24 18.56 0.17
CA PRO A 101 -3.70 19.71 0.91
C PRO A 101 -4.64 20.33 1.96
N GLY A 102 -5.90 19.91 2.03
CA GLY A 102 -6.90 20.53 2.92
C GLY A 102 -7.83 19.56 3.64
N GLY A 103 -7.46 18.27 3.68
CA GLY A 103 -8.27 17.23 4.29
C GLY A 103 -7.46 15.96 4.53
N GLY A 104 -8.19 14.86 4.74
CA GLY A 104 -7.63 13.55 5.06
C GLY A 104 -7.86 12.48 4.00
N VAL A 105 -7.24 11.32 4.23
CA VAL A 105 -7.45 10.11 3.44
C VAL A 105 -8.01 9.02 4.34
N ASN A 106 -9.11 8.39 3.92
CA ASN A 106 -9.62 7.16 4.50
C ASN A 106 -9.49 6.01 3.49
N ALA A 107 -8.55 5.09 3.72
CA ALA A 107 -8.28 3.98 2.81
C ALA A 107 -9.34 2.86 2.85
N GLY A 108 -10.35 2.98 3.73
CA GLY A 108 -11.60 2.24 3.64
C GLY A 108 -11.92 1.35 4.85
N LEU A 109 -13.21 1.01 4.97
CA LEU A 109 -13.73 0.09 5.98
C LEU A 109 -14.09 -1.25 5.31
N ALA A 110 -13.51 -2.35 5.78
CA ALA A 110 -14.02 -3.68 5.47
C ALA A 110 -15.25 -3.93 6.35
N VAL A 111 -16.41 -3.63 5.76
CA VAL A 111 -17.76 -4.13 6.09
C VAL A 111 -18.51 -3.59 7.31
N SER A 112 -19.82 -3.43 7.10
CA SER A 112 -20.89 -3.69 8.07
C SER A 112 -21.66 -4.93 7.61
N SER A 113 -22.34 -5.62 8.53
CA SER A 113 -22.98 -6.95 8.43
C SER A 113 -23.90 -7.27 7.22
N PHE A 114 -24.09 -6.35 6.27
CA PHE A 114 -25.00 -6.50 5.12
C PHE A 114 -24.35 -6.25 3.75
N LEU A 115 -23.12 -5.72 3.69
CA LEU A 115 -22.40 -5.40 2.46
C LEU A 115 -20.92 -5.76 2.64
N SER A 116 -20.55 -7.00 2.33
CA SER A 116 -19.16 -7.46 2.38
C SER A 116 -18.54 -7.44 0.99
N LYS A 117 -17.52 -6.61 0.79
CA LYS A 117 -16.62 -6.74 -0.38
C LYS A 117 -15.44 -7.61 0.00
N ASP A 118 -15.01 -8.45 -0.94
CA ASP A 118 -13.77 -9.21 -0.80
C ASP A 118 -12.60 -8.25 -0.56
N ALA A 119 -11.66 -8.64 0.29
CA ALA A 119 -10.54 -7.81 0.70
C ALA A 119 -9.59 -7.48 -0.48
N SER A 120 -9.69 -8.20 -1.60
CA SER A 120 -8.98 -7.91 -2.86
C SER A 120 -9.50 -6.68 -3.59
N ASN A 121 -10.72 -6.25 -3.26
CA ASN A 121 -11.41 -5.14 -3.88
C ASN A 121 -11.34 -3.84 -3.06
N LEU A 122 -10.44 -3.79 -2.07
CA LEU A 122 -10.33 -2.69 -1.10
C LEU A 122 -8.90 -2.17 -0.99
N GLY A 123 -8.79 -0.87 -0.74
CA GLY A 123 -7.54 -0.23 -0.33
C GLY A 123 -6.67 0.29 -1.47
N ILE A 124 -5.47 0.68 -1.12
CA ILE A 124 -4.48 1.29 -2.01
C ILE A 124 -3.37 0.27 -2.23
N VAL A 125 -3.22 -0.25 -3.45
CA VAL A 125 -2.29 -1.37 -3.71
C VAL A 125 -1.52 -1.19 -5.00
N VAL A 126 -0.20 -1.18 -4.91
CA VAL A 126 0.70 -1.31 -6.06
C VAL A 126 1.14 -2.76 -6.16
N LYS A 127 0.72 -3.47 -7.21
CA LYS A 127 0.92 -4.94 -7.32
C LYS A 127 2.25 -5.34 -7.95
N ALA A 128 2.80 -4.50 -8.81
CA ALA A 128 4.12 -4.68 -9.41
C ALA A 128 5.05 -3.55 -8.95
N SER A 129 6.07 -3.18 -9.74
CA SER A 129 7.02 -2.13 -9.35
C SER A 129 6.37 -0.74 -9.34
N GLY A 130 6.52 0.00 -8.25
CA GLY A 130 6.03 1.36 -8.08
C GLY A 130 5.81 1.70 -6.62
N ASP A 131 5.85 2.99 -6.33
CA ASP A 131 5.77 3.54 -4.98
C ASP A 131 4.35 3.99 -4.63
N ILE A 132 4.03 4.06 -3.33
CA ILE A 132 2.83 4.73 -2.84
C ILE A 132 3.25 5.97 -2.06
N ASN A 133 2.90 7.14 -2.57
CA ASN A 133 3.14 8.40 -1.91
C ASN A 133 1.82 9.09 -1.58
N ALA A 134 1.67 9.58 -0.35
CA ALA A 134 0.52 10.37 0.05
C ALA A 134 0.93 11.58 0.88
N PHE A 135 0.36 12.72 0.55
CA PHE A 135 0.40 13.93 1.35
C PHE A 135 -1.04 14.29 1.74
N VAL A 136 -1.27 14.47 3.03
CA VAL A 136 -2.54 14.91 3.61
C VAL A 136 -2.29 16.04 4.61
N ASN A 137 -3.27 16.93 4.77
CA ASN A 137 -3.21 17.93 5.83
C ASN A 137 -3.65 17.33 7.17
N ASP A 138 -4.75 16.60 7.17
CA ASP A 138 -5.36 16.02 8.37
C ASP A 138 -4.95 14.54 8.51
N ASP A 139 -5.88 13.64 8.80
CA ASP A 139 -5.55 12.25 9.10
C ASP A 139 -5.39 11.36 7.85
N PHE A 140 -4.50 10.39 7.94
CA PHE A 140 -4.44 9.25 7.03
C PHE A 140 -4.86 7.98 7.78
N VAL A 141 -6.05 7.45 7.49
CA VAL A 141 -6.65 6.34 8.23
C VAL A 141 -6.86 5.12 7.34
N VAL A 142 -6.25 3.99 7.72
CA VAL A 142 -6.37 2.72 6.98
C VAL A 142 -7.55 1.87 7.44
N ASN A 143 -8.01 2.02 8.70
CA ASN A 143 -9.13 1.27 9.27
C ASN A 143 -8.97 -0.27 9.17
N GLN A 144 -9.78 -0.94 8.36
CA GLN A 144 -9.68 -2.40 8.13
C GLN A 144 -9.18 -2.72 6.72
N SER A 145 -8.73 -1.69 5.99
CA SER A 145 -8.23 -1.80 4.63
C SER A 145 -6.71 -2.01 4.61
N ARG A 146 -6.07 -1.67 3.50
CA ARG A 146 -4.65 -1.89 3.25
C ARG A 146 -4.04 -0.79 2.39
N VAL A 147 -2.77 -0.50 2.64
CA VAL A 147 -1.92 0.38 1.83
C VAL A 147 -0.62 -0.35 1.55
N PHE A 148 -0.57 -1.09 0.44
CA PHE A 148 0.47 -2.08 0.19
C PHE A 148 1.23 -1.85 -1.12
N ALA A 149 2.55 -1.84 -1.06
CA ALA A 149 3.43 -1.85 -2.24
C ALA A 149 4.13 -3.21 -2.34
N LEU A 150 3.71 -4.04 -3.30
CA LEU A 150 4.04 -5.47 -3.33
C LEU A 150 5.17 -5.85 -4.29
N GLY A 151 5.53 -4.95 -5.20
CA GLY A 151 6.63 -5.16 -6.15
C GLY A 151 7.96 -4.57 -5.70
N GLY A 152 8.15 -4.35 -4.40
CA GLY A 152 9.38 -3.80 -3.84
C GLY A 152 9.49 -2.27 -3.86
N GLY A 153 8.39 -1.56 -4.12
CA GLY A 153 8.36 -0.10 -4.02
C GLY A 153 8.19 0.40 -2.59
N ASP A 154 8.52 1.68 -2.40
CA ASP A 154 8.45 2.38 -1.13
C ASP A 154 7.03 2.83 -0.81
N ILE A 155 6.75 3.07 0.47
CA ILE A 155 5.56 3.80 0.93
C ILE A 155 6.01 5.05 1.67
N LEU A 156 5.55 6.22 1.22
CA LEU A 156 5.75 7.51 1.88
C LEU A 156 4.40 8.14 2.21
N LEU A 157 4.10 8.31 3.50
CA LEU A 157 2.91 9.02 3.95
C LEU A 157 3.31 10.23 4.79
N TRP A 158 2.80 11.40 4.44
CA TRP A 158 2.94 12.64 5.19
C TRP A 158 1.58 13.15 5.62
N SER A 159 1.42 13.41 6.91
CA SER A 159 0.30 14.15 7.50
C SER A 159 0.83 15.40 8.21
N SER A 160 0.37 16.58 7.80
CA SER A 160 0.88 17.85 8.35
C SER A 160 0.38 18.14 9.77
N GLU A 161 -0.92 18.04 10.00
CA GLU A 161 -1.62 18.44 11.22
C GLU A 161 -2.28 17.26 11.95
N GLY A 162 -2.41 16.11 11.28
CA GLY A 162 -3.15 14.95 11.78
C GLY A 162 -2.28 13.71 12.05
N ASP A 163 -2.98 12.59 12.20
CA ASP A 163 -2.41 11.30 12.54
C ASP A 163 -2.27 10.38 11.33
N ILE A 164 -1.42 9.36 11.45
CA ILE A 164 -1.37 8.23 10.52
C ILE A 164 -1.74 6.97 11.29
N ASP A 165 -2.88 6.36 10.95
CA ASP A 165 -3.38 5.14 11.58
C ASP A 165 -3.39 3.96 10.60
N ALA A 166 -2.55 2.96 10.86
CA ALA A 166 -2.49 1.72 10.10
C ALA A 166 -3.72 0.81 10.34
N GLY A 167 -4.51 1.09 11.37
CA GLY A 167 -5.83 0.52 11.56
C GLY A 167 -5.86 -0.80 12.34
N ARG A 168 -7.04 -1.44 12.31
CA ARG A 168 -7.43 -2.55 13.18
C ARG A 168 -7.92 -3.79 12.44
N GLY A 169 -7.68 -3.87 11.13
CA GLY A 169 -8.03 -5.07 10.37
C GLY A 169 -7.23 -6.30 10.81
N ALA A 170 -7.69 -7.49 10.44
CA ALA A 170 -6.96 -8.73 10.69
C ALA A 170 -5.64 -8.76 9.89
N LYS A 171 -4.54 -9.18 10.52
CA LYS A 171 -3.24 -9.42 9.85
C LYS A 171 -3.31 -10.54 8.81
N SER A 172 -4.34 -11.38 8.85
CA SER A 172 -4.56 -12.56 8.01
C SER A 172 -5.72 -12.42 7.01
N ALA A 173 -6.20 -11.21 6.72
CA ALA A 173 -7.28 -11.00 5.75
C ALA A 173 -6.82 -11.40 4.32
N ILE A 174 -6.99 -12.68 3.97
CA ILE A 174 -6.59 -13.25 2.68
C ILE A 174 -7.37 -12.58 1.57
N SER A 175 -6.64 -12.08 0.58
CA SER A 175 -7.19 -11.64 -0.69
C SER A 175 -6.41 -12.34 -1.78
N ALA A 176 -7.09 -13.26 -2.47
CA ALA A 176 -6.57 -13.91 -3.66
C ALA A 176 -7.37 -13.36 -4.84
N PRO A 177 -6.86 -12.32 -5.54
CA PRO A 177 -7.49 -11.88 -6.77
C PRO A 177 -7.55 -13.06 -7.74
N ALA A 178 -8.61 -13.16 -8.54
CA ALA A 178 -8.67 -14.19 -9.57
C ALA A 178 -7.41 -14.12 -10.46
N PRO A 179 -6.78 -15.27 -10.81
CA PRO A 179 -5.61 -15.29 -11.66
C PRO A 179 -5.96 -14.74 -13.04
N THR A 180 -5.10 -13.90 -13.61
CA THR A 180 -5.27 -13.42 -14.98
C THR A 180 -4.75 -14.49 -15.94
N VAL A 181 -5.61 -14.92 -16.85
CA VAL A 181 -5.27 -15.86 -17.92
C VAL A 181 -4.94 -15.05 -19.16
N SER A 182 -3.70 -15.13 -19.64
CA SER A 182 -3.26 -14.55 -20.90
C SER A 182 -2.72 -15.63 -21.84
N PHE A 183 -2.55 -15.27 -23.11
CA PHE A 183 -1.88 -16.12 -24.10
C PHE A 183 -0.62 -15.40 -24.57
N ASP A 184 0.49 -16.13 -24.68
CA ASP A 184 1.71 -15.59 -25.28
C ASP A 184 1.58 -15.49 -26.82
N GLU A 185 2.58 -14.90 -27.47
CA GLU A 185 2.62 -14.72 -28.94
C GLU A 185 2.59 -16.07 -29.71
N PHE A 186 2.83 -17.19 -29.02
CA PHE A 186 2.83 -18.55 -29.56
C PHE A 186 1.56 -19.34 -29.21
N GLY A 187 0.57 -18.71 -28.55
CA GLY A 187 -0.70 -19.32 -28.20
C GLY A 187 -0.68 -20.21 -26.96
N ASN A 188 0.37 -20.16 -26.15
CA ASN A 188 0.44 -20.89 -24.88
C ASN A 188 -0.32 -20.16 -23.79
N LEU A 189 -1.03 -20.92 -22.95
CA LEU A 189 -1.75 -20.41 -21.79
C LEU A 189 -0.73 -19.95 -20.72
N VAL A 190 -0.65 -18.65 -20.49
CA VAL A 190 0.11 -18.06 -19.38
C VAL A 190 -0.86 -17.71 -18.27
N ILE A 191 -0.83 -18.49 -17.19
CA ILE A 191 -1.55 -18.18 -15.96
C ILE A 191 -0.59 -17.38 -15.09
N THR A 192 -0.78 -16.07 -15.00
CA THR A 192 -0.02 -15.25 -14.05
C THR A 192 -0.72 -15.33 -12.69
N PRO A 193 -0.09 -15.91 -11.66
CA PRO A 193 -0.65 -15.90 -10.32
C PRO A 193 -0.71 -14.45 -9.84
N SER A 194 -1.92 -13.95 -9.54
CA SER A 194 -2.07 -12.71 -8.80
C SER A 194 -1.45 -12.90 -7.43
N ALA A 195 -0.60 -11.97 -6.98
CA ALA A 195 -0.05 -12.02 -5.63
C ALA A 195 -1.21 -12.13 -4.62
N VAL A 196 -1.24 -13.19 -3.83
CA VAL A 196 -2.19 -13.30 -2.72
C VAL A 196 -1.75 -12.30 -1.67
N VAL A 197 -2.56 -11.27 -1.49
CA VAL A 197 -2.28 -10.18 -0.58
C VAL A 197 -3.07 -10.47 0.69
N SER A 198 -2.42 -11.04 1.70
CA SER A 198 -3.06 -11.26 2.99
C SER A 198 -2.77 -10.11 3.96
N GLY A 199 -3.80 -9.63 4.64
CA GLY A 199 -3.69 -8.69 5.76
C GLY A 199 -4.25 -7.30 5.52
N SER A 200 -4.08 -6.46 6.53
CA SER A 200 -4.45 -5.04 6.57
C SER A 200 -3.26 -4.24 7.06
N GLY A 201 -3.36 -2.92 6.99
CA GLY A 201 -2.31 -2.02 7.47
C GLY A 201 -1.46 -1.41 6.37
N ILE A 202 -0.25 -1.00 6.73
CA ILE A 202 0.68 -0.31 5.81
C ILE A 202 1.89 -1.21 5.63
N ARG A 203 2.08 -1.78 4.44
CA ARG A 203 3.13 -2.79 4.23
C ARG A 203 3.78 -2.74 2.87
N THR A 204 5.11 -2.80 2.85
CA THR A 204 5.85 -3.14 1.63
C THR A 204 6.16 -4.63 1.61
N SER A 205 6.20 -5.19 0.41
CA SER A 205 6.65 -6.54 0.14
C SER A 205 7.30 -6.58 -1.23
N ALA A 206 7.98 -7.67 -1.53
CA ALA A 206 8.58 -7.89 -2.83
C ALA A 206 8.35 -9.33 -3.28
N THR A 207 8.31 -9.51 -4.61
CA THR A 207 8.36 -10.83 -5.22
C THR A 207 9.68 -11.53 -4.86
N VAL A 208 9.64 -12.87 -4.78
CA VAL A 208 10.81 -13.70 -4.48
C VAL A 208 11.99 -13.32 -5.38
N GLY A 209 13.12 -12.94 -4.76
CA GLY A 209 14.34 -12.50 -5.44
C GLY A 209 14.59 -10.99 -5.41
N ASN A 210 13.61 -10.18 -4.97
CA ASN A 210 13.75 -8.73 -4.78
C ASN A 210 13.65 -8.36 -3.29
N THR A 211 14.22 -7.22 -2.92
CA THR A 211 14.08 -6.64 -1.57
C THR A 211 12.76 -5.87 -1.47
N ALA A 212 12.05 -5.99 -0.35
CA ALA A 212 10.90 -5.14 -0.07
C ALA A 212 11.33 -3.66 -0.02
N GLY A 213 10.43 -2.75 -0.36
CA GLY A 213 10.70 -1.31 -0.24
C GLY A 213 10.70 -0.84 1.21
N ASP A 214 11.01 0.43 1.39
CA ASP A 214 11.07 1.08 2.68
C ASP A 214 9.75 1.82 2.99
N VAL A 215 9.46 2.00 4.28
CA VAL A 215 8.27 2.70 4.76
C VAL A 215 8.68 3.98 5.48
N PHE A 216 8.11 5.10 5.05
CA PHE A 216 8.35 6.44 5.56
C PHE A 216 7.03 7.05 6.03
N LEU A 217 6.86 7.23 7.34
CA LEU A 217 5.62 7.76 7.93
C LEU A 217 5.93 9.03 8.72
N PHE A 218 5.39 10.15 8.27
CA PHE A 218 5.69 11.46 8.83
C PHE A 218 4.40 12.13 9.28
N ALA A 219 4.27 12.33 10.59
CA ALA A 219 3.18 13.06 11.22
C ALA A 219 3.76 14.10 12.19
N PRO A 220 4.41 15.19 11.70
CA PRO A 220 5.19 16.11 12.52
C PRO A 220 4.44 16.69 13.73
N LYS A 221 3.11 16.83 13.63
CA LYS A 221 2.24 17.34 14.69
C LYS A 221 1.29 16.30 15.28
N GLY A 222 1.31 15.08 14.76
CA GLY A 222 0.40 14.02 15.16
C GLY A 222 1.12 12.75 15.60
N VAL A 223 0.38 11.67 15.57
CA VAL A 223 0.76 10.35 16.07
C VAL A 223 0.76 9.35 14.93
N VAL A 224 1.75 8.46 14.93
CA VAL A 224 1.74 7.29 14.05
C VAL A 224 1.31 6.07 14.86
N ASN A 225 0.14 5.53 14.53
CA ASN A 225 -0.43 4.37 15.21
C ASN A 225 -0.34 3.14 14.31
N ALA A 226 0.44 2.14 14.74
CA ALA A 226 0.52 0.86 14.04
C ALA A 226 -0.75 0.01 14.18
N GLY A 227 -1.62 0.34 15.16
CA GLY A 227 -2.86 -0.37 15.42
C GLY A 227 -2.67 -1.87 15.61
N GLU A 228 -3.68 -2.66 15.27
CA GLU A 228 -3.61 -4.13 15.26
C GLU A 228 -3.20 -4.68 13.89
N ALA A 229 -3.48 -3.92 12.83
CA ALA A 229 -3.14 -4.27 11.45
C ALA A 229 -1.63 -4.29 11.21
N GLY A 230 -0.92 -3.35 11.83
CA GLY A 230 0.53 -3.25 11.83
C GLY A 230 1.12 -2.47 10.65
N ILE A 231 2.40 -2.14 10.81
CA ILE A 231 3.24 -1.47 9.81
C ILE A 231 4.39 -2.42 9.49
N GLY A 232 4.74 -2.57 8.21
CA GLY A 232 5.79 -3.50 7.80
C GLY A 232 6.59 -3.03 6.60
N GLY A 233 7.92 -3.13 6.66
CA GLY A 233 8.75 -2.90 5.48
C GLY A 233 10.18 -3.35 5.66
N ASN A 234 11.02 -3.10 4.65
CA ASN A 234 12.45 -3.38 4.75
C ASN A 234 13.08 -2.45 5.80
N ASN A 235 13.21 -1.17 5.50
CA ASN A 235 13.48 -0.15 6.53
C ASN A 235 12.17 0.56 6.90
N VAL A 236 12.08 1.01 8.15
CA VAL A 236 10.93 1.82 8.62
C VAL A 236 11.46 3.08 9.28
N THR A 237 11.07 4.23 8.74
CA THR A 237 11.44 5.57 9.23
C THR A 237 10.17 6.31 9.65
N ILE A 238 10.09 6.72 10.91
CA ILE A 238 8.94 7.41 11.46
C ILE A 238 9.38 8.74 12.08
N SER A 239 8.74 9.85 11.71
CA SER A 239 8.83 11.11 12.45
C SER A 239 7.44 11.52 12.90
N ALA A 240 7.20 11.53 14.21
CA ALA A 240 5.92 11.89 14.79
C ALA A 240 6.09 12.37 16.23
N VAL A 241 5.06 13.03 16.76
CA VAL A 241 5.02 13.43 18.19
C VAL A 241 5.04 12.18 19.08
N SER A 242 4.35 11.12 18.65
CA SER A 242 4.38 9.82 19.33
C SER A 242 4.13 8.69 18.35
N VAL A 243 4.56 7.49 18.73
CA VAL A 243 4.31 6.27 17.96
C VAL A 243 3.64 5.25 18.87
N LEU A 244 2.47 4.78 18.46
CA LEU A 244 1.67 3.79 19.19
C LEU A 244 1.75 2.43 18.52
N GLY A 245 1.72 1.37 19.33
CA GLY A 245 1.75 -0.01 18.82
C GLY A 245 3.10 -0.40 18.21
N ALA A 246 4.23 0.07 18.76
CA ALA A 246 5.57 -0.27 18.24
C ALA A 246 5.82 -1.79 18.14
N ASN A 247 5.17 -2.61 18.98
CA ASN A 247 5.17 -4.08 18.91
C ASN A 247 4.50 -4.64 17.63
N ASN A 248 3.65 -3.85 16.98
CA ASN A 248 3.00 -4.16 15.71
C ASN A 248 3.73 -3.56 14.50
N ILE A 249 4.95 -3.06 14.68
CA ILE A 249 5.83 -2.60 13.60
C ILE A 249 6.86 -3.71 13.29
N GLN A 250 6.91 -4.17 12.04
CA GLN A 250 7.85 -5.17 11.56
C GLN A 250 8.88 -4.51 10.65
N VAL A 251 10.17 -4.65 10.98
CA VAL A 251 11.27 -4.05 10.22
C VAL A 251 12.23 -5.15 9.81
N GLY A 252 12.51 -5.25 8.51
CA GLY A 252 13.48 -6.22 7.97
C GLY A 252 14.94 -5.79 8.12
N GLY A 253 15.17 -4.48 8.13
CA GLY A 253 16.48 -3.83 8.19
C GLY A 253 16.56 -2.79 9.31
N VAL A 254 16.72 -1.52 8.94
CA VAL A 254 16.94 -0.40 9.87
C VAL A 254 15.62 0.24 10.28
N SER A 255 15.50 0.54 11.58
CA SER A 255 14.36 1.23 12.17
C SER A 255 14.79 2.57 12.75
N THR A 256 14.15 3.66 12.31
CA THR A 256 14.43 5.03 12.77
C THR A 256 13.14 5.66 13.29
N GLY A 257 13.17 6.23 14.51
CA GLY A 257 12.01 6.87 15.13
C GLY A 257 10.92 5.93 15.65
N VAL A 258 11.11 4.61 15.59
CA VAL A 258 10.24 3.62 16.24
C VAL A 258 10.70 3.46 17.70
N PRO A 259 9.82 3.67 18.71
CA PRO A 259 10.15 3.43 20.10
C PRO A 259 10.51 1.96 20.33
N ALA A 260 11.49 1.70 21.19
CA ALA A 260 11.74 0.35 21.67
C ALA A 260 10.45 -0.18 22.33
N ALA A 261 9.91 -1.28 21.83
CA ALA A 261 8.69 -1.86 22.38
C ALA A 261 8.89 -2.09 23.88
N SER A 262 7.96 -1.60 24.71
CA SER A 262 7.99 -1.81 26.15
C SER A 262 7.85 -3.32 26.40
N ALA A 263 8.96 -4.02 26.61
CA ALA A 263 8.95 -5.35 27.17
C ALA A 263 8.40 -5.22 28.59
N GLY A 264 7.11 -5.52 28.78
CA GLY A 264 6.49 -5.53 30.09
C GLY A 264 7.36 -6.32 31.07
N SER A 265 7.89 -5.63 32.09
CA SER A 265 8.40 -6.17 33.35
C SER A 265 9.12 -7.53 33.32
N LEU A 266 10.05 -7.74 32.38
CA LEU A 266 10.99 -8.88 32.42
C LEU A 266 12.45 -8.48 32.15
N ALA A 267 12.72 -7.19 31.92
CA ALA A 267 14.04 -6.68 31.54
C ALA A 267 14.83 -6.03 32.69
N ALA A 268 14.65 -6.49 33.93
CA ALA A 268 15.55 -6.14 35.04
C ALA A 268 16.78 -7.07 35.05
N GLY A 269 17.46 -7.22 33.90
CA GLY A 269 18.68 -8.01 33.84
C GLY A 269 19.01 -8.58 32.47
N LEU A 270 19.29 -7.73 31.48
CA LEU A 270 20.34 -8.02 30.49
C LEU A 270 20.66 -6.74 29.73
N GLY A 271 21.67 -6.02 30.23
CA GLY A 271 22.29 -4.94 29.47
C GLY A 271 22.98 -5.53 28.24
N ASN A 272 22.83 -4.81 27.12
CA ASN A 272 23.60 -4.89 25.88
C ASN A 272 23.87 -6.30 25.33
N VAL A 273 23.27 -6.63 24.18
CA VAL A 273 23.90 -7.22 22.97
C VAL A 273 22.85 -7.98 22.11
N SER A 274 22.80 -7.59 20.82
CA SER A 274 22.37 -8.33 19.62
C SER A 274 20.88 -8.63 19.33
N ASN A 275 20.34 -7.85 18.39
CA ASN A 275 19.12 -8.08 17.61
C ASN A 275 19.22 -9.31 16.67
N LEU A 276 19.16 -10.54 17.18
CA LEU A 276 19.06 -11.74 16.32
C LEU A 276 17.93 -12.71 16.69
N ASN A 277 17.12 -12.42 17.70
CA ASN A 277 16.15 -13.38 18.26
C ASN A 277 14.66 -12.99 18.13
N ALA A 278 14.32 -11.97 17.32
CA ALA A 278 12.91 -11.61 17.09
C ALA A 278 12.22 -12.54 16.07
N SER A 279 12.96 -13.01 15.05
CA SER A 279 12.38 -13.82 13.95
C SER A 279 12.09 -15.27 14.32
N VAL A 280 12.73 -15.83 15.35
CA VAL A 280 12.52 -17.23 15.77
C VAL A 280 11.28 -17.37 16.67
N ASN A 281 10.97 -16.34 17.48
CA ASN A 281 9.83 -16.39 18.39
C ASN A 281 8.48 -16.23 17.69
N GLN A 282 8.42 -15.52 16.55
CA GLN A 282 7.20 -15.43 15.74
C GLN A 282 6.86 -16.73 15.00
N VAL A 283 7.87 -17.48 14.55
CA VAL A 283 7.65 -18.83 13.99
C VAL A 283 7.18 -19.80 15.08
N ALA A 284 7.72 -19.68 16.30
CA ALA A 284 7.28 -20.50 17.44
C ALA A 284 5.86 -20.17 17.91
N GLN A 285 5.43 -18.90 17.90
CA GLN A 285 4.06 -18.51 18.23
C GLN A 285 3.04 -18.92 17.15
N ALA A 286 3.38 -18.78 15.86
CA ALA A 286 2.54 -19.26 14.77
C ALA A 286 2.41 -20.80 14.75
N SER A 287 3.44 -21.52 15.20
CA SER A 287 3.41 -22.98 15.35
C SER A 287 2.64 -23.42 16.61
N ALA A 288 2.71 -22.65 17.70
CA ALA A 288 2.00 -22.94 18.95
C ALA A 288 0.49 -22.71 18.84
N ASP A 289 0.04 -21.73 18.05
CA ASP A 289 -1.39 -21.53 17.75
C ASP A 289 -1.94 -22.64 16.85
N MET A 290 -1.16 -23.16 15.91
CA MET A 290 -1.55 -24.31 15.08
C MET A 290 -1.64 -25.63 15.87
N SER A 291 -0.90 -25.73 16.97
CA SER A 291 -0.87 -26.92 17.85
C SER A 291 -2.00 -26.95 18.87
N LYS A 292 -2.72 -25.84 19.07
CA LYS A 292 -3.85 -25.75 20.02
C LYS A 292 -5.21 -26.00 19.37
N ASP A 293 -5.29 -26.05 18.04
CA ASP A 293 -6.54 -26.26 17.30
C ASP A 293 -6.78 -27.73 16.89
N THR A 294 -5.95 -28.68 17.38
CA THR A 294 -6.06 -30.11 17.03
C THR A 294 -6.23 -31.03 18.23
N GLN A 295 -6.63 -30.51 19.40
CA GLN A 295 -6.78 -31.34 20.58
C GLN A 295 -7.84 -30.85 21.58
N ASP A 296 -9.09 -30.72 21.13
CA ASP A 296 -10.24 -31.15 21.95
C ASP A 296 -11.53 -31.28 21.11
N ASP A 297 -12.46 -32.08 21.60
CA ASP A 297 -13.81 -32.38 21.07
C ASP A 297 -13.95 -33.50 20.01
N ASN A 298 -13.59 -34.72 20.42
CA ASN A 298 -14.36 -35.90 20.02
C ASN A 298 -15.51 -36.12 21.01
N ALA A 299 -16.71 -35.60 20.71
CA ALA A 299 -17.97 -36.09 21.26
C ALA A 299 -19.16 -35.70 20.37
N ASP A 300 -19.72 -36.70 19.69
CA ASP A 300 -21.09 -36.79 19.15
C ASP A 300 -21.81 -35.52 18.67
N LYS A 301 -21.97 -35.40 17.34
CA LYS A 301 -23.31 -35.32 16.71
C LYS A 301 -23.25 -35.43 15.18
N SER A 302 -24.06 -36.34 14.68
CA SER A 302 -24.40 -36.53 13.27
C SER A 302 -24.86 -35.22 12.60
N ALA A 303 -24.20 -34.82 11.52
CA ALA A 303 -24.77 -33.95 10.50
C ALA A 303 -24.25 -34.38 9.12
N LYS A 304 -25.09 -35.20 8.47
CA LYS A 304 -25.11 -35.63 7.06
C LYS A 304 -24.23 -34.78 6.12
N LEU A 305 -23.09 -35.31 5.67
CA LEU A 305 -22.52 -34.90 4.39
C LEU A 305 -23.38 -35.50 3.26
N GLY A 306 -24.11 -34.65 2.55
CA GLY A 306 -24.82 -35.02 1.34
C GLY A 306 -23.81 -35.31 0.22
N VAL A 307 -23.73 -36.56 -0.21
CA VAL A 307 -23.08 -36.95 -1.46
C VAL A 307 -23.99 -36.48 -2.61
N ILE A 308 -23.51 -35.56 -3.44
CA ILE A 308 -24.18 -35.19 -4.69
C ILE A 308 -23.79 -36.24 -5.74
N SER A 309 -24.75 -37.10 -6.09
CA SER A 309 -24.66 -38.01 -7.22
C SER A 309 -25.29 -37.32 -8.44
N VAL A 310 -24.57 -37.27 -9.55
CA VAL A 310 -25.06 -36.68 -10.80
C VAL A 310 -25.25 -37.83 -11.78
N ASP A 311 -26.51 -38.20 -12.02
CA ASP A 311 -26.90 -39.23 -12.98
C ASP A 311 -27.19 -38.57 -14.34
N TYR A 312 -26.52 -39.04 -15.38
CA TYR A 312 -26.72 -38.57 -16.75
C TYR A 312 -27.84 -39.39 -17.42
N LEU A 313 -29.01 -38.78 -17.58
CA LEU A 313 -30.13 -39.34 -18.32
C LEU A 313 -30.18 -38.77 -19.74
N GLY A 314 -29.78 -39.60 -20.70
CA GLY A 314 -30.55 -39.80 -21.92
C GLY A 314 -30.28 -38.88 -23.10
N SER A 315 -29.81 -39.52 -24.17
CA SER A 315 -29.78 -39.09 -25.57
C SER A 315 -31.16 -38.66 -26.09
N GLY A 316 -31.22 -37.52 -26.79
CA GLY A 316 -32.33 -37.12 -27.65
C GLY A 316 -31.84 -37.00 -29.09
N ASP A 317 -32.13 -38.02 -29.89
CA ASP A 317 -31.99 -38.02 -31.35
C ASP A 317 -33.26 -37.43 -31.98
N ALA A 318 -33.10 -36.52 -32.96
CA ALA A 318 -34.15 -36.09 -33.89
C ALA A 318 -33.53 -35.38 -35.12
N ASP A 319 -32.81 -36.17 -35.91
CA ASP A 319 -32.95 -36.36 -37.36
C ASP A 319 -33.43 -35.23 -38.34
N THR A 320 -32.70 -35.21 -39.47
CA THR A 320 -33.01 -34.73 -40.83
C THR A 320 -32.79 -33.26 -41.25
N LYS A 321 -31.79 -33.05 -42.14
CA LYS A 321 -32.06 -32.88 -43.60
C LYS A 321 -30.83 -33.10 -44.48
N LYS A 322 -31.08 -33.86 -45.54
CA LYS A 322 -30.22 -34.30 -46.65
C LYS A 322 -29.50 -33.15 -47.36
N ASN A 323 -28.23 -33.37 -47.73
CA ASN A 323 -27.83 -33.33 -49.14
C ASN A 323 -26.57 -34.18 -49.39
N LYS A 324 -26.67 -35.12 -50.34
CA LYS A 324 -25.58 -36.01 -50.81
C LYS A 324 -25.03 -35.51 -52.17
N PRO A 325 -23.86 -36.03 -52.62
CA PRO A 325 -22.89 -35.32 -53.45
C PRO A 325 -22.91 -35.72 -54.94
N LYS A 326 -22.13 -35.01 -55.76
CA LYS A 326 -21.55 -35.43 -57.05
C LYS A 326 -20.27 -34.63 -57.26
N SER A 327 -19.17 -35.10 -57.85
CA SER A 327 -18.65 -36.39 -58.31
C SER A 327 -17.16 -36.14 -58.54
#